data_AF-A0A2M9P3H4-F1
#
_entry.id   AF-A0A2M9P3H4-F1
#
_cell.length_a   1.000
_cell.length_b   1.000
_cell.length_c   1.000
_cell.angle_alpha   90.00
_cell.angle_beta   90.00
_cell.angle_gamma   90.00
#
_symmetry.space_group_name_H-M   'P 1'
#
loop_
_entity.id
_entity.type
_entity.pdbx_description
1 polymer ?
#
loop_
_entity_poly.entity_id
_entity_poly.type
_entity_poly.pdbx_seq_one_letter_code
_entity_poly.pdbx_strand_id
1 'polypeptide(L)'
;MTQRFEALVVNKQGDQFTVNIQQLSLDDLPQGEVLIRVHYSGVNYKDSLASIPNGNIVSTYPISPGIDMAGVVVSSEDSRFQEGDEVIATSYGIGVSQSGGYS
;
A
#
# COMPACT_ATOMS: atom_id res chain seq x y z
N MET A 1 -11.12 -19.46 2.17
CA MET A 1 -11.63 -18.14 2.61
C MET A 1 -10.59 -17.12 2.20
N THR A 2 -10.96 -16.08 1.47
CA THR A 2 -10.01 -15.03 1.09
C THR A 2 -9.53 -14.33 2.35
N GLN A 3 -8.22 -14.29 2.57
CA GLN A 3 -7.63 -13.62 3.72
C GLN A 3 -7.88 -12.11 3.59
N ARG A 4 -8.32 -11.48 4.68
CA ARG A 4 -8.66 -10.06 4.74
C ARG A 4 -7.71 -9.31 5.66
N PHE A 5 -7.51 -8.03 5.36
CA PHE A 5 -6.68 -7.10 6.12
C PHE A 5 -7.30 -5.71 6.11
N GLU A 6 -6.87 -4.84 7.02
CA GLU A 6 -7.31 -3.45 7.07
C GLU A 6 -6.30 -2.57 6.34
N ALA A 7 -6.75 -1.61 5.55
CA ALA A 7 -5.88 -0.65 4.90
C ALA A 7 -6.48 0.76 4.91
N LEU A 8 -5.64 1.79 4.94
CA LEU A 8 -6.07 3.17 4.74
C LEU A 8 -6.28 3.42 3.25
N VAL A 9 -7.52 3.53 2.81
CA VAL A 9 -7.85 3.73 1.40
C VAL A 9 -8.19 5.19 1.14
N VAL A 10 -7.43 5.79 0.22
CA VAL A 10 -7.75 7.08 -0.39
C VAL A 10 -8.50 6.82 -1.69
N ASN A 11 -9.66 7.45 -1.85
CA ASN A 11 -10.47 7.34 -3.05
C ASN A 11 -10.92 8.72 -3.55
N LYS A 12 -11.06 8.85 -4.87
CA LYS A 12 -11.55 10.05 -5.53
C LYS A 12 -12.53 9.68 -6.64
N GLN A 13 -13.76 10.15 -6.55
CA GLN A 13 -14.81 9.94 -7.55
C GLN A 13 -15.49 11.28 -7.85
N GLY A 14 -15.23 11.85 -9.03
CA GLY A 14 -15.63 13.22 -9.33
C GLY A 14 -15.03 14.20 -8.32
N ASP A 15 -15.90 14.97 -7.66
CA ASP A 15 -15.52 15.94 -6.63
C ASP A 15 -15.40 15.32 -5.22
N GLN A 16 -15.83 14.06 -5.05
CA GLN A 16 -15.76 13.39 -3.75
C GLN A 16 -14.38 12.81 -3.52
N PHE A 17 -13.77 13.18 -2.39
CA PHE A 17 -12.48 12.64 -1.92
C PHE A 17 -12.67 12.07 -0.51
N THR A 18 -12.21 10.84 -0.29
CA THR A 18 -12.38 10.14 1.00
C THR A 18 -11.10 9.45 1.43
N VAL A 19 -10.84 9.44 2.72
CA VAL A 19 -9.74 8.72 3.36
C VAL A 19 -10.33 7.92 4.52
N ASN A 20 -10.38 6.59 4.40
CA ASN A 20 -11.01 5.72 5.40
C ASN A 20 -10.22 4.43 5.56
N ILE A 21 -10.22 3.86 6.77
CA ILE A 21 -9.79 2.48 6.97
C ILE A 21 -10.87 1.56 6.38
N GLN A 22 -10.48 0.63 5.52
CA GLN A 22 -11.36 -0.34 4.88
C GLN A 22 -10.80 -1.75 5.05
N GLN A 23 -11.69 -2.74 5.10
CA GLN A 23 -11.26 -4.13 4.95
C GLN A 23 -11.12 -4.48 3.47
N LEU A 24 -9.92 -4.92 3.11
CA LEU A 24 -9.58 -5.44 1.79
C LEU A 24 -9.28 -6.94 1.89
N SER A 25 -9.27 -7.58 0.73
CA SER A 25 -8.87 -8.96 0.54
C SER A 25 -7.57 -9.03 -0.28
N LEU A 26 -6.86 -10.17 -0.24
CA LEU A 26 -5.66 -10.34 -1.06
C LEU A 26 -5.94 -10.17 -2.57
N ASP A 27 -7.16 -10.42 -3.02
CA ASP A 27 -7.57 -10.26 -4.42
C ASP A 27 -7.72 -8.77 -4.83
N ASP A 28 -7.78 -7.86 -3.84
CA ASP A 28 -7.82 -6.41 -4.08
C ASP A 28 -6.40 -5.79 -4.24
N LEU A 29 -5.35 -6.56 -3.93
CA LEU A 29 -3.97 -6.11 -4.14
C LEU A 29 -3.61 -6.13 -5.63
N PRO A 30 -2.76 -5.20 -6.09
CA PRO A 30 -2.20 -5.31 -7.42
C PRO A 30 -1.36 -6.59 -7.54
N GLN A 31 -1.29 -7.13 -8.75
CA GLN A 31 -0.39 -8.25 -9.03
C GLN A 31 1.06 -7.85 -8.75
N GLY A 32 1.80 -8.70 -8.05
CA GLY A 32 3.20 -8.50 -7.71
C GLY A 32 3.90 -9.82 -7.38
N GLU A 33 5.23 -9.79 -7.32
CA GLU A 33 6.08 -10.98 -7.16
C GLU A 33 6.34 -11.36 -5.71
N VAL A 34 6.17 -10.43 -4.77
CA VAL A 34 6.45 -10.61 -3.33
C VAL A 34 5.25 -10.09 -2.53
N LEU A 35 4.63 -10.97 -1.75
CA LEU A 35 3.59 -10.58 -0.79
C LEU A 35 4.24 -10.34 0.57
N ILE A 36 4.06 -9.15 1.13
CA ILE A 36 4.65 -8.75 2.41
C ILE A 36 3.51 -8.53 3.41
N ARG A 37 3.58 -9.19 4.57
CA ARG A 37 2.80 -8.81 5.74
C ARG A 37 3.50 -7.63 6.40
N VAL A 38 2.96 -6.44 6.18
CA VAL A 38 3.49 -5.21 6.77
C VAL A 38 3.32 -5.27 8.30
N HIS A 39 4.36 -4.90 9.03
CA HIS A 39 4.32 -4.75 10.48
C HIS A 39 4.37 -3.27 10.87
N TYR A 40 5.11 -2.46 10.10
CA TYR A 40 5.30 -1.04 10.37
C TYR A 40 5.35 -0.25 9.06
N SER A 41 4.88 0.99 9.13
CA SER A 41 4.96 1.99 8.07
C SER A 41 5.36 3.34 8.66
N GLY A 42 5.88 4.24 7.82
CA GLY A 42 6.21 5.62 8.19
C GLY A 42 5.13 6.62 7.78
N VAL A 43 5.12 7.80 8.41
CA VAL A 43 4.35 8.96 7.95
C VAL A 43 5.31 10.04 7.49
N ASN A 44 5.35 10.27 6.19
CA ASN A 44 6.16 11.30 5.55
C ASN A 44 5.29 12.45 5.07
N TYR A 45 5.95 13.56 4.74
CA TYR A 45 5.29 14.69 4.08
C TYR A 45 4.59 14.27 2.78
N LYS A 46 5.21 13.36 2.02
CA LYS A 46 4.66 12.86 0.75
C LYS A 46 3.37 12.05 0.97
N ASP A 47 3.25 11.31 2.07
CA ASP A 47 2.03 10.56 2.40
C ASP A 47 0.85 11.50 2.71
N SER A 48 1.15 12.66 3.31
CA SER A 48 0.15 13.71 3.52
C SER A 48 -0.36 14.26 2.19
N LEU A 49 0.53 14.46 1.21
CA LEU A 49 0.14 14.88 -0.15
C LEU A 49 -0.68 13.80 -0.87
N ALA A 50 -0.39 12.51 -0.66
CA ALA A 50 -1.23 11.42 -1.20
C ALA A 50 -2.64 11.38 -0.58
N SER A 51 -2.83 11.99 0.59
CA SER A 51 -4.05 11.88 1.39
C SER A 51 -4.90 13.16 1.36
N ILE A 52 -4.65 14.09 0.43
CA ILE A 52 -5.43 15.32 0.24
C ILE A 52 -5.82 15.53 -1.24
N PRO A 53 -6.96 16.19 -1.54
CA PRO A 53 -7.49 16.29 -2.91
C PRO A 53 -6.57 16.94 -3.95
N ASN A 54 -5.70 17.86 -3.50
CA ASN A 54 -4.85 18.72 -4.33
C ASN A 54 -3.35 18.47 -4.10
N GLY A 55 -2.98 17.29 -3.59
CA GLY A 55 -1.56 16.97 -3.37
C GLY A 55 -0.80 16.64 -4.65
N ASN A 56 -1.49 16.35 -5.75
CA ASN A 56 -0.94 16.15 -7.10
C ASN A 56 0.20 15.13 -7.22
N ILE A 57 0.24 14.12 -6.34
CA ILE A 57 1.21 13.02 -6.43
C ILE A 57 0.55 11.70 -6.87
N VAL A 58 -0.68 11.42 -6.43
CA VAL A 58 -1.36 10.15 -6.71
C VAL A 58 -1.84 10.13 -8.15
N SER A 59 -1.47 9.07 -8.88
CA SER A 59 -1.83 8.92 -10.30
C SER A 59 -3.15 8.16 -10.51
N THR A 60 -3.53 7.29 -9.57
CA THR A 60 -4.71 6.42 -9.68
C THR A 60 -5.44 6.27 -8.35
N TYR A 61 -6.76 6.16 -8.40
CA TYR A 61 -7.63 5.91 -7.24
C TYR A 61 -8.52 4.69 -7.54
N PRO A 62 -8.91 3.90 -6.52
CA PRO A 62 -8.49 4.00 -5.12
C PRO A 62 -7.03 3.54 -4.92
N ILE A 63 -6.39 4.01 -3.84
CA ILE A 63 -5.02 3.64 -3.48
C ILE A 63 -4.85 3.58 -1.97
N SER A 64 -3.99 2.67 -1.48
CA SER A 64 -3.45 2.74 -0.12
C SER A 64 -2.15 3.55 -0.12
N PRO A 65 -2.01 4.67 0.60
CA PRO A 65 -0.75 5.41 0.69
C PRO A 65 0.30 4.68 1.55
N GLY A 66 1.41 5.37 1.86
CA GLY A 66 2.50 4.83 2.69
C GLY A 66 3.68 4.44 1.82
N ILE A 67 4.65 5.36 1.69
CA ILE A 67 5.79 5.18 0.79
C ILE A 67 6.88 4.25 1.34
N ASP A 68 6.77 3.89 2.61
CA ASP A 68 7.72 3.06 3.36
C ASP A 68 6.97 1.96 4.10
N MET A 69 7.48 0.74 4.04
CA MET A 69 6.98 -0.38 4.85
C MET A 69 8.12 -1.29 5.30
N ALA A 70 7.96 -1.90 6.47
CA ALA A 70 8.80 -2.97 6.97
C ALA A 70 7.91 -4.12 7.45
N GLY A 71 8.28 -5.35 7.12
CA GLY A 71 7.44 -6.51 7.35
C GLY A 71 8.14 -7.82 7.05
N VAL A 72 7.33 -8.86 6.87
CA VAL A 72 7.81 -10.22 6.60
C VAL A 72 7.20 -10.73 5.30
N VAL A 73 8.02 -11.38 4.47
CA VAL A 73 7.56 -12.04 3.25
C VAL A 73 6.64 -13.20 3.60
N VAL A 74 5.44 -13.21 3.02
CA VAL A 74 4.43 -14.27 3.15
C VAL A 74 4.53 -15.25 1.98
N SER A 75 4.83 -14.76 0.78
CA SER A 75 5.07 -15.59 -0.40
C SER A 75 5.87 -14.82 -1.43
N SER A 76 6.64 -15.52 -2.26
CA SER A 76 7.34 -14.90 -3.39
C SER A 76 7.44 -15.82 -4.61
N GLU A 77 7.34 -15.22 -5.79
CA GLU A 77 7.68 -15.82 -7.09
C GLU A 77 9.13 -15.50 -7.50
N ASP A 78 9.83 -14.64 -6.76
CA ASP A 78 11.20 -14.24 -7.01
C ASP A 78 12.19 -14.96 -6.09
N SER A 79 13.15 -15.67 -6.67
CA SER A 79 14.16 -16.46 -5.93
C SER A 79 15.04 -15.66 -4.95
N ARG A 80 15.04 -14.33 -5.02
CA ARG A 80 15.79 -13.45 -4.10
C ARG A 80 15.12 -13.31 -2.74
N PHE A 81 13.84 -13.64 -2.61
CA PHE A 81 13.05 -13.51 -1.39
C PHE A 81 12.35 -14.83 -1.08
N GLN A 82 12.32 -15.22 0.18
CA GLN A 82 11.66 -16.43 0.64
C GLN A 82 10.69 -16.11 1.79
N GLU A 83 9.68 -16.96 1.96
CA GLU A 83 8.75 -16.83 3.08
C GLU A 83 9.51 -16.77 4.42
N GLY A 84 9.16 -15.80 5.26
CA GLY A 84 9.80 -15.56 6.54
C GLY A 84 10.91 -14.51 6.54
N ASP A 85 11.37 -14.04 5.37
CA ASP A 85 12.38 -12.99 5.30
C ASP A 85 11.83 -11.65 5.83
N GLU A 86 12.61 -10.98 6.68
CA GLU A 86 12.35 -9.61 7.10
C GLU A 86 12.83 -8.64 6.01
N VAL A 87 11.91 -7.78 5.55
CA VAL A 87 12.15 -6.90 4.41
C VAL A 87 11.72 -5.46 4.70
N ILE A 88 12.36 -4.55 3.98
CA ILE A 88 11.99 -3.13 3.91
C ILE A 88 11.72 -2.80 2.45
N ALA A 89 10.59 -2.14 2.17
CA ALA A 89 10.29 -1.58 0.86
C ALA A 89 10.00 -0.08 1.00
N THR A 90 10.76 0.74 0.27
CA THR A 90 10.60 2.20 0.26
C THR A 90 10.68 2.73 -1.16
N SER A 91 10.11 3.90 -1.42
CA SER A 91 10.26 4.63 -2.70
C SER A 91 9.62 3.92 -3.92
N TYR A 92 10.18 4.08 -5.12
CA TYR A 92 9.79 3.40 -6.37
C TYR A 92 8.29 3.44 -6.77
N GLY A 93 7.55 4.46 -6.32
CA GLY A 93 6.13 4.64 -6.66
C GLY A 93 5.16 3.97 -5.67
N ILE A 94 5.67 3.26 -4.67
CA ILE A 94 4.89 2.74 -3.53
C ILE A 94 4.21 3.90 -2.82
N GLY A 95 2.91 3.74 -2.52
CA GLY A 95 2.06 4.73 -1.87
C GLY A 95 1.69 5.94 -2.75
N VAL A 96 1.99 5.91 -4.05
CA VAL A 96 1.77 7.03 -4.98
C VAL A 96 1.15 6.58 -6.30
N SER A 97 1.84 5.69 -7.01
CA SER A 97 1.37 5.09 -8.27
C SER A 97 0.92 3.64 -8.10
N GLN A 98 1.29 3.02 -6.98
CA GLN A 98 0.90 1.68 -6.54
C GLN A 98 0.56 1.73 -5.05
N SER A 99 -0.34 0.87 -4.58
CA SER A 99 -0.68 0.79 -3.16
C SER A 99 0.56 0.53 -2.28
N GLY A 100 0.56 1.14 -1.11
CA GLY A 100 1.69 1.21 -0.19
C GLY A 100 1.41 0.65 1.20
N GLY A 101 2.26 1.04 2.15
CA GLY A 101 2.44 0.40 3.45
C GLY A 101 1.36 0.63 4.51
N TYR A 102 0.30 1.40 4.23
CA TYR A 102 -0.80 1.59 5.19
C TYR A 102 -1.80 0.42 5.15
N SER A 103 -1.33 -0.78 5.44
CA SER A 103 -2.07 -2.06 5.41
C SER A 103 -1.60 -3.06 6.46
#